data_AF-A0A1G3IHV6-F1
#
_entry.id   AF-A0A1G3IHV6-F1
#
_cell.length_a   1.000
_cell.length_b   1.000
_cell.length_c   1.000
_cell.angle_alpha   90.00
_cell.angle_beta   90.00
_cell.angle_gamma   90.00
#
_symmetry.space_group_name_H-M   'P 1'
#
loop_
_entity.id
_entity.type
_entity.pdbx_description
1 polymer ?
#
loop_
_entity_poly.entity_id
_entity_poly.type
_entity_poly.pdbx_seq_one_letter_code
_entity_poly.pdbx_strand_id
1 'polypeptide(L)'
;MLEKAEQVLAGLSDSYLDWVQEDLKNISAAFEELKAGKGDQTKILGDIFRISHDVKGQGGSFGYNLMTAVGNELCRMLEKLPSPIGPAHVEAIGVHVDSMKLIIAQKMKGDAGQAGAAILAGLQKVSAKLTT
;
A
#
# COMPACT_ATOMS: atom_id res chain seq x y z
N MET A 1 18.03 -29.12 -12.66
CA MET A 1 17.51 -27.88 -13.31
C MET A 1 16.43 -27.22 -12.45
N LEU A 2 15.57 -27.98 -11.77
CA LEU A 2 14.57 -27.46 -10.84
C LEU A 2 15.20 -26.70 -9.64
N GLU A 3 16.20 -27.30 -8.97
CA GLU A 3 16.87 -26.67 -7.81
C GLU A 3 17.53 -25.31 -8.12
N LYS A 4 18.10 -25.14 -9.33
CA LYS A 4 18.67 -23.85 -9.74
C LYS A 4 17.59 -22.81 -10.00
N ALA A 5 16.44 -23.21 -10.53
CA ALA A 5 15.30 -22.31 -10.72
C ALA A 5 14.70 -21.90 -9.38
N GLU A 6 14.58 -22.82 -8.42
CA GLU A 6 14.09 -22.55 -7.07
C GLU A 6 15.03 -21.61 -6.28
N GLN A 7 16.35 -21.78 -6.39
CA GLN A 7 17.32 -20.88 -5.74
C GLN A 7 17.29 -19.45 -6.29
N VAL A 8 17.12 -19.29 -7.61
CA VAL A 8 16.97 -17.96 -8.21
C VAL A 8 15.67 -17.29 -7.75
N LEU A 9 14.57 -18.06 -7.67
CA LEU A 9 13.29 -17.56 -7.16
C LEU A 9 13.33 -17.18 -5.68
N ALA A 10 14.08 -17.93 -4.86
CA ALA A 10 14.31 -17.62 -3.45
C ALA A 10 15.09 -16.30 -3.28
N GLY A 11 16.20 -16.11 -4.02
CA GLY A 11 16.99 -14.88 -3.97
C GLY A 11 16.23 -13.63 -4.46
N LEU A 12 15.37 -13.79 -5.47
CA LEU A 12 14.47 -12.71 -5.95
C LEU A 12 13.40 -12.35 -4.91
N SER A 13 12.91 -13.32 -4.13
CA SER A 13 11.92 -13.08 -3.08
C SER A 13 12.47 -12.27 -1.91
N ASP A 14 13.74 -12.46 -1.57
CA ASP A 14 14.41 -11.66 -0.53
C ASP A 14 14.64 -10.22 -1.00
N SER A 15 15.02 -10.04 -2.29
CA SER A 15 15.17 -8.70 -2.88
C SER A 15 13.86 -7.90 -2.88
N TYR A 16 12.72 -8.55 -3.10
CA TYR A 16 11.42 -7.88 -3.01
C TYR A 16 11.11 -7.37 -1.60
N LEU A 17 11.43 -8.16 -0.56
CA LEU A 17 11.17 -7.75 0.82
C LEU A 17 11.97 -6.51 1.21
N ASP A 18 13.19 -6.38 0.70
CA ASP A 18 13.99 -5.18 0.91
C ASP A 18 13.40 -3.96 0.18
N TRP A 19 13.01 -4.11 -1.10
CA TRP A 19 12.41 -3.04 -1.89
C TRP A 19 11.08 -2.56 -1.31
N VAL A 20 10.18 -3.49 -0.98
CA VAL A 20 8.87 -3.13 -0.42
C VAL A 20 9.02 -2.48 0.96
N GLN A 21 10.03 -2.86 1.76
CA GLN A 21 10.30 -2.17 3.02
C GLN A 21 10.77 -0.73 2.80
N GLU A 22 11.57 -0.47 1.78
CA GLU A 22 11.96 0.88 1.39
C GLU A 22 10.76 1.71 0.92
N ASP A 23 9.89 1.13 0.07
CA ASP A 23 8.65 1.77 -0.35
C ASP A 23 7.73 2.09 0.84
N LEU A 24 7.57 1.15 1.78
CA LEU A 24 6.78 1.35 3.00
C LEU A 24 7.36 2.43 3.92
N LYS A 25 8.69 2.55 3.98
CA LYS A 25 9.36 3.64 4.70
C LYS A 25 9.08 4.98 4.02
N ASN A 26 9.18 5.04 2.70
CA ASN A 26 8.97 6.26 1.92
C ASN A 26 7.52 6.75 1.99
N ILE A 27 6.54 5.86 1.84
CA ILE A 27 5.12 6.23 1.95
C ILE A 27 4.75 6.63 3.38
N SER A 28 5.36 6.01 4.40
CA SER A 28 5.17 6.41 5.80
C SER A 28 5.72 7.82 6.07
N ALA A 29 6.89 8.16 5.51
CA ALA A 29 7.46 9.49 5.64
C ALA A 29 6.56 10.56 4.99
N ALA A 30 6.10 10.32 3.76
CA ALA A 30 5.16 11.20 3.08
C ALA A 30 3.83 11.34 3.85
N PHE A 31 3.34 10.24 4.44
CA PHE A 31 2.14 10.27 5.28
C PHE A 31 2.33 11.11 6.55
N GLU A 32 3.48 11.02 7.23
CA GLU A 32 3.74 11.84 8.41
C GLU A 32 3.88 13.33 8.08
N GLU A 33 4.43 13.68 6.91
CA GLU A 33 4.41 15.06 6.40
C GLU A 33 2.97 15.56 6.18
N LEU A 34 2.15 14.75 5.50
CA LEU A 34 0.73 15.04 5.27
C LEU A 34 -0.02 15.28 6.58
N LYS A 35 0.17 14.37 7.55
CA LYS A 35 -0.47 14.41 8.87
C LYS A 35 -0.01 15.61 9.70
N ALA A 36 1.25 16.01 9.58
CA ALA A 36 1.78 17.19 10.24
C ALA A 36 1.29 18.51 9.61
N GLY A 37 0.59 18.46 8.47
CA GLY A 37 0.17 19.64 7.71
C GLY A 37 1.36 20.45 7.19
N LYS A 38 2.50 19.79 6.95
CA LYS A 38 3.73 20.43 6.48
C LYS A 38 3.86 20.23 4.97
N GLY A 39 4.28 21.27 4.25
CA GLY A 39 4.55 21.19 2.81
C GLY A 39 3.32 21.35 1.93
N ASP A 40 3.50 21.05 0.64
CA ASP A 40 2.43 21.12 -0.37
C ASP A 40 1.63 19.82 -0.36
N GLN A 41 0.36 19.91 0.07
CA GLN A 41 -0.55 18.78 0.14
C GLN A 41 -0.71 18.06 -1.20
N THR A 42 -0.75 18.79 -2.33
CA THR A 42 -0.91 18.20 -3.66
C THR A 42 0.32 17.38 -4.03
N LYS A 43 1.52 17.90 -3.76
CA LYS A 43 2.77 17.18 -4.00
C LYS A 43 2.84 15.92 -3.16
N ILE A 44 2.54 16.03 -1.86
CA ILE A 44 2.63 14.90 -0.92
C ILE A 44 1.64 13.80 -1.31
N LEU A 45 0.40 14.14 -1.67
CA LEU A 45 -0.57 13.16 -2.17
C LEU A 45 -0.10 12.50 -3.48
N GLY A 46 0.55 13.25 -4.36
CA GLY A 46 1.18 12.71 -5.56
C GLY A 46 2.30 11.70 -5.26
N ASP A 47 3.14 12.00 -4.26
CA ASP A 47 4.20 11.10 -3.80
C ASP A 47 3.62 9.79 -3.23
N ILE A 48 2.58 9.89 -2.38
CA ILE A 48 1.87 8.72 -1.83
C ILE A 48 1.24 7.88 -2.95
N PHE A 49 0.60 8.53 -3.94
CA PHE A 49 0.01 7.83 -5.08
C PHE A 49 1.05 7.04 -5.87
N ARG A 50 2.19 7.67 -6.20
CA ARG A 50 3.27 7.04 -6.96
C ARG A 50 3.81 5.81 -6.22
N ILE A 51 4.13 5.94 -4.94
CA ILE A 51 4.66 4.82 -4.15
C ILE A 51 3.63 3.69 -4.03
N SER A 52 2.35 4.03 -3.82
CA SER A 52 1.26 3.03 -3.80
C SER A 52 1.14 2.29 -5.13
N HIS A 53 1.34 2.99 -6.25
CA HIS A 53 1.33 2.41 -7.58
C HIS A 53 2.49 1.42 -7.78
N ASP A 54 3.69 1.78 -7.33
CA ASP A 54 4.89 0.94 -7.42
C ASP A 54 4.72 -0.33 -6.56
N VAL A 55 4.25 -0.19 -5.31
CA VAL A 55 3.94 -1.32 -4.42
C VAL A 55 2.87 -2.24 -5.02
N LYS A 56 1.83 -1.66 -5.62
CA LYS A 56 0.77 -2.40 -6.32
C LYS A 56 1.36 -3.27 -7.44
N GLY A 57 2.21 -2.69 -8.27
CA GLY A 57 2.80 -3.36 -9.44
C GLY A 57 3.71 -4.52 -9.06
N GLN A 58 4.41 -4.42 -7.93
CA GLN A 58 5.35 -5.44 -7.48
C GLN A 58 4.66 -6.63 -6.78
N GLY A 59 3.59 -6.40 -6.00
CA GLY A 59 2.99 -7.41 -5.11
C GLY A 59 2.65 -8.75 -5.79
N GLY A 60 1.93 -8.71 -6.91
CA GLY A 60 1.51 -9.91 -7.64
C GLY A 60 2.69 -10.75 -8.16
N SER A 61 3.77 -10.11 -8.60
CA SER A 61 4.97 -10.81 -9.10
C SER A 61 5.67 -11.65 -8.03
N PHE A 62 5.53 -11.28 -6.75
CA PHE A 62 6.17 -11.96 -5.61
C PHE A 62 5.19 -12.71 -4.71
N GLY A 63 3.96 -12.94 -5.19
CA GLY A 63 2.93 -13.68 -4.49
C GLY A 63 2.34 -12.94 -3.28
N TYR A 64 2.27 -11.61 -3.32
CA TYR A 64 1.57 -10.75 -2.36
C TYR A 64 0.37 -10.06 -3.02
N ASN A 65 -0.59 -10.85 -3.50
CA ASN A 65 -1.77 -10.32 -4.20
C ASN A 65 -2.59 -9.36 -3.34
N LEU A 66 -2.67 -9.60 -2.02
CA LEU A 66 -3.33 -8.69 -1.10
C LEU A 66 -2.64 -7.31 -1.07
N MET A 67 -1.30 -7.26 -1.17
CA MET A 67 -0.57 -5.99 -1.29
C MET A 67 -0.96 -5.25 -2.57
N THR A 68 -1.06 -5.97 -3.69
CA THR A 68 -1.54 -5.42 -4.96
C THR A 68 -2.96 -4.86 -4.82
N ALA A 69 -3.87 -5.58 -4.17
CA ALA A 69 -5.24 -5.13 -3.98
C ALA A 69 -5.33 -3.86 -3.12
N VAL A 70 -4.59 -3.82 -2.00
CA VAL A 70 -4.57 -2.65 -1.09
C VAL A 70 -3.90 -1.44 -1.75
N GLY A 71 -2.79 -1.62 -2.48
CA GLY A 71 -2.14 -0.56 -3.25
C GLY A 71 -3.05 0.04 -4.31
N ASN A 72 -3.77 -0.82 -5.04
CA ASN A 72 -4.76 -0.37 -6.02
C ASN A 72 -5.92 0.39 -5.37
N GLU A 73 -6.42 -0.07 -4.23
CA GLU A 73 -7.51 0.61 -3.51
C GLU A 73 -7.08 2.00 -3.03
N LEU A 74 -5.87 2.13 -2.48
CA LEU A 74 -5.33 3.44 -2.07
C LEU A 74 -5.19 4.38 -3.27
N CYS A 75 -4.63 3.93 -4.41
CA CYS A 75 -4.57 4.74 -5.63
C CYS A 75 -5.95 5.27 -6.04
N ARG A 76 -6.97 4.41 -6.08
CA ARG A 76 -8.34 4.77 -6.47
C ARG A 76 -9.00 5.73 -5.50
N MET A 77 -8.71 5.61 -4.20
CA MET A 77 -9.20 6.55 -3.20
C MET A 77 -8.57 7.93 -3.44
N LEU A 78 -7.24 7.99 -3.59
CA LEU A 78 -6.50 9.24 -3.81
C LEU A 78 -6.97 10.00 -5.05
N GLU A 79 -7.26 9.31 -6.16
CA GLU A 79 -7.80 9.91 -7.39
C GLU A 79 -9.14 10.63 -7.21
N LYS A 80 -9.92 10.25 -6.19
CA LYS A 80 -11.26 10.76 -5.94
C LYS A 80 -11.33 11.77 -4.79
N LEU A 81 -10.21 12.02 -4.10
CA LEU A 81 -10.19 12.94 -2.98
C LEU A 81 -10.42 14.38 -3.45
N PRO A 82 -11.13 15.21 -2.66
CA PRO A 82 -11.24 16.63 -2.94
C PRO A 82 -9.88 17.32 -2.74
N SER A 83 -9.73 18.52 -3.29
CA SER A 83 -8.61 19.40 -2.98
C SER A 83 -9.17 20.73 -2.42
N PRO A 84 -8.86 21.11 -1.17
CA PRO A 84 -8.01 20.41 -0.21
C PRO A 84 -8.70 19.22 0.48
N ILE A 85 -7.91 18.31 1.05
CA ILE A 85 -8.41 17.22 1.91
C ILE A 85 -8.54 17.65 3.37
N GLY A 86 -9.60 17.19 4.02
CA GLY A 86 -9.81 17.29 5.48
C GLY A 86 -9.27 16.10 6.30
N PRO A 87 -9.34 16.17 7.65
CA PRO A 87 -8.74 15.18 8.57
C PRO A 87 -9.18 13.73 8.35
N ALA A 88 -10.44 13.49 8.03
CA ALA A 88 -10.96 12.14 7.80
C ALA A 88 -10.28 11.44 6.59
N HIS A 89 -9.90 12.20 5.56
CA HIS A 89 -9.15 11.67 4.43
C HIS A 89 -7.72 11.30 4.82
N VAL A 90 -7.08 12.14 5.65
CA VAL A 90 -5.74 11.84 6.19
C VAL A 90 -5.77 10.55 7.01
N GLU A 91 -6.76 10.39 7.89
CA GLU A 91 -6.93 9.15 8.66
C GLU A 91 -7.10 7.93 7.76
N ALA A 92 -7.94 8.04 6.72
CA ALA A 92 -8.13 6.95 5.76
C ALA A 92 -6.84 6.56 5.04
N ILE A 93 -6.04 7.54 4.59
CA ILE A 93 -4.72 7.25 3.98
C ILE A 93 -3.83 6.49 4.98
N GLY A 94 -3.81 6.92 6.24
CA GLY A 94 -3.06 6.26 7.31
C GLY A 94 -3.45 4.79 7.50
N VAL A 95 -4.76 4.49 7.54
CA VAL A 95 -5.27 3.11 7.68
C VAL A 95 -4.82 2.22 6.51
N HIS A 96 -4.75 2.76 5.29
CA HIS A 96 -4.23 2.01 4.14
C HIS A 96 -2.73 1.73 4.29
N VAL A 97 -1.94 2.75 4.65
CA VAL A 97 -0.47 2.61 4.87
C VAL A 97 -0.18 1.58 5.97
N ASP A 98 -0.90 1.64 7.09
CA ASP A 98 -0.73 0.67 8.18
C ASP A 98 -1.16 -0.74 7.78
N SER A 99 -2.20 -0.87 6.95
CA SER A 99 -2.60 -2.17 6.39
C SER A 99 -1.51 -2.76 5.49
N MET A 100 -0.85 -1.95 4.65
CA MET A 100 0.29 -2.42 3.84
C MET A 100 1.45 -2.89 4.72
N LYS A 101 1.78 -2.13 5.78
CA LYS A 101 2.83 -2.52 6.74
C LYS A 101 2.48 -3.84 7.44
N LEU A 102 1.22 -4.03 7.83
CA LEU A 102 0.75 -5.26 8.45
C LEU A 102 0.93 -6.48 7.53
N ILE A 103 0.56 -6.33 6.25
CA ILE A 103 0.67 -7.39 5.23
C ILE A 103 2.11 -7.89 5.12
N ILE A 104 3.09 -6.98 5.05
CA ILE A 104 4.50 -7.36 4.96
C ILE A 104 5.02 -7.90 6.29
N ALA A 105 4.68 -7.27 7.42
CA ALA A 105 5.11 -7.70 8.75
C ALA A 105 4.65 -9.14 9.06
N GLN A 106 3.42 -9.50 8.67
CA GLN A 106 2.87 -10.84 8.84
C GLN A 106 3.15 -11.78 7.67
N LYS A 107 3.90 -11.34 6.64
CA LYS A 107 4.19 -12.09 5.41
C LYS A 107 2.92 -12.70 4.80
N MET A 108 1.85 -11.90 4.70
CA MET A 108 0.53 -12.32 4.21
C MET A 108 0.58 -12.56 2.70
N LYS A 109 1.00 -13.77 2.31
CA LYS A 109 1.10 -14.22 0.91
C LYS A 109 -0.26 -14.51 0.29
N GLY A 110 -0.30 -14.48 -1.04
CA GLY A 110 -1.51 -14.59 -1.84
C GLY A 110 -2.53 -13.53 -1.43
N ASP A 111 -3.77 -13.97 -1.26
CA ASP A 111 -4.88 -13.09 -0.89
C ASP A 111 -5.12 -13.10 0.64
N ALA A 112 -4.33 -13.87 1.40
CA ALA A 112 -4.46 -14.08 2.84
C ALA A 112 -5.84 -14.56 3.35
N GLY A 113 -6.61 -15.19 2.46
CA GLY A 113 -7.90 -15.81 2.79
C GLY A 113 -8.90 -14.84 3.44
N GLN A 114 -9.59 -15.31 4.47
CA GLN A 114 -10.63 -14.53 5.13
C GLN A 114 -10.09 -13.25 5.79
N ALA A 115 -8.87 -13.28 6.33
CA ALA A 115 -8.25 -12.11 6.95
C ALA A 115 -7.97 -11.02 5.91
N GLY A 116 -7.39 -11.38 4.77
CA GLY A 116 -7.15 -10.44 3.67
C GLY A 116 -8.43 -9.85 3.08
N ALA A 117 -9.45 -10.68 2.89
CA ALA A 117 -10.77 -10.23 2.45
C ALA A 117 -11.39 -9.23 3.44
N ALA A 118 -11.28 -9.47 4.75
CA ALA A 118 -11.78 -8.56 5.78
C ALA A 118 -11.03 -7.23 5.80
N ILE A 119 -9.70 -7.24 5.66
CA ILE A 119 -8.88 -6.01 5.54
C ILE A 119 -9.35 -5.19 4.33
N LEU A 120 -9.38 -5.80 3.15
CA LEU A 120 -9.72 -5.10 1.91
C LEU A 120 -11.15 -4.54 1.96
N ALA A 121 -12.12 -5.31 2.45
CA ALA A 121 -13.50 -4.85 2.60
C ALA A 121 -13.62 -3.70 3.62
N GLY A 122 -12.82 -3.70 4.69
CA GLY A 122 -12.74 -2.61 5.65
C GLY A 122 -12.25 -1.31 5.00
N LEU A 123 -11.15 -1.40 4.23
CA LEU A 123 -10.58 -0.27 3.49
C LEU A 123 -11.56 0.30 2.47
N GLN A 124 -12.20 -0.55 1.68
CA GLN A 124 -13.21 -0.12 0.70
C GLN A 124 -14.39 0.61 1.34
N LYS A 125 -14.83 0.16 2.54
CA LYS A 125 -15.88 0.86 3.30
C LYS A 125 -15.42 2.23 3.80
N VAL A 126 -14.15 2.37 4.17
CA VAL A 126 -13.57 3.68 4.55
C VAL A 126 -13.53 4.59 3.33
N SER A 127 -12.98 4.13 2.21
CA SER A 127 -12.91 4.87 0.94
C SER A 127 -14.29 5.33 0.47
N ALA A 128 -15.28 4.43 0.46
CA ALA A 128 -16.62 4.72 -0.01
C ALA A 128 -17.29 5.89 0.73
N LYS A 129 -17.06 6.03 2.04
CA LYS A 129 -17.61 7.11 2.86
C LYS A 129 -17.00 8.48 2.59
N LEU A 130 -15.84 8.52 1.94
CA LEU A 130 -15.03 9.72 1.74
C LEU A 130 -15.02 10.21 0.29
N THR A 131 -15.44 9.35 -0.64
CA THR A 131 -15.46 9.65 -2.08
C THR A 131 -16.89 9.73 -2.65
N THR A 132 -17.90 9.93 -1.79
CA THR A 132 -19.29 10.19 -2.19
C THR A 132 -19.58 11.68 -2.19
#